data_AF-A0A0A2BPL4-F1
#
_entry.id   AF-A0A0A2BPL4-F1
#
_cell.length_a   1.000
_cell.length_b   1.000
_cell.length_c   1.000
_cell.angle_alpha   90.00
_cell.angle_beta   90.00
_cell.angle_gamma   90.00
#
_symmetry.space_group_name_H-M   'P 1'
#
loop_
_entity.id
_entity.type
_entity.pdbx_description
1 polymer ?
#
loop_
_entity_poly.entity_id
_entity_poly.type
_entity_poly.pdbx_seq_one_letter_code
_entity_poly.pdbx_strand_id
1 'polypeptide(L)'
;MALIPLLPIFHRFNREYFDGSLVKGLKPLVSVRWSDGRLRNTAGFYRHGRKSRGNRVCEIVLSSPILENLPSSAVESTLCHEMIHAWIDLVLKVSEGHGPNFYARMKEINSAQNKFQISVRHQFPVPVKLPKWWGICPSCGLRSPYKRLVRGLACKHCCDALYDGRWNSNCVLIYEPVSENC
;
A
#
# COMPACT_ATOMS: atom_id res chain seq x y z
N MET A 1 -21.66 1.99 1.66
CA MET A 1 -21.78 1.30 0.35
C MET A 1 -21.33 -0.15 0.53
N ALA A 2 -22.01 -1.10 -0.09
CA ALA A 2 -21.55 -2.50 -0.08
C ALA A 2 -20.31 -2.64 -0.97
N LEU A 3 -19.28 -3.33 -0.51
CA LEU A 3 -18.07 -3.55 -1.29
C LEU A 3 -18.34 -4.46 -2.49
N ILE A 4 -17.72 -4.14 -3.61
CA ILE A 4 -17.83 -4.93 -4.84
C ILE A 4 -17.21 -6.33 -4.59
N PRO A 5 -17.90 -7.43 -4.95
CA PRO A 5 -17.32 -8.77 -4.86
C PRO A 5 -16.10 -8.92 -5.77
N LEU A 6 -14.93 -9.25 -5.19
CA LEU A 6 -13.68 -9.36 -5.96
C LEU A 6 -13.56 -10.66 -6.76
N LEU A 7 -14.11 -11.77 -6.26
CA LEU A 7 -13.98 -13.08 -6.90
C LEU A 7 -14.57 -13.14 -8.32
N PRO A 8 -15.76 -12.60 -8.60
CA PRO A 8 -16.28 -12.54 -9.97
C PRO A 8 -15.36 -11.78 -10.94
N ILE A 9 -14.79 -10.66 -10.49
CA ILE A 9 -13.85 -9.86 -11.29
C ILE A 9 -12.56 -10.65 -11.53
N PHE A 10 -12.01 -11.28 -10.49
CA PHE A 10 -10.83 -12.14 -10.59
C PHE A 10 -11.03 -13.26 -11.62
N HIS A 11 -12.15 -13.99 -11.57
CA HIS A 11 -12.40 -15.08 -12.52
C HIS A 11 -12.58 -14.56 -13.95
N ARG A 12 -13.22 -13.40 -14.12
CA ARG A 12 -13.34 -12.75 -15.44
C ARG A 12 -11.96 -12.40 -15.99
N PHE A 13 -11.15 -11.67 -15.21
CA PHE A 13 -9.80 -11.28 -15.62
C PHE A 13 -8.90 -12.48 -15.86
N ASN A 14 -9.00 -13.54 -15.04
CA ASN A 14 -8.23 -14.75 -15.25
C ASN A 14 -8.51 -15.35 -16.63
N ARG A 15 -9.77 -15.39 -17.07
CA ARG A 15 -10.13 -15.87 -18.41
C ARG A 15 -9.70 -14.91 -19.52
N GLU A 16 -9.92 -13.61 -19.35
CA GLU A 16 -9.70 -12.63 -20.40
C GLU A 16 -8.21 -12.29 -20.61
N TYR A 17 -7.41 -12.29 -19.55
CA TYR A 17 -6.06 -11.69 -19.55
C TYR A 17 -4.94 -12.63 -19.09
N PHE A 18 -5.28 -13.80 -18.54
CA PHE A 18 -4.30 -14.73 -17.97
C PHE A 18 -4.53 -16.18 -18.42
N ASP A 19 -5.27 -16.40 -19.51
CA ASP A 19 -5.50 -17.72 -20.13
C ASP A 19 -6.06 -18.78 -19.17
N GLY A 20 -6.77 -18.34 -18.13
CA GLY A 20 -7.27 -19.23 -17.07
C GLY A 20 -6.20 -19.77 -16.12
N SER A 21 -4.95 -19.34 -16.22
CA SER A 21 -3.81 -19.95 -15.52
C SER A 21 -3.74 -19.71 -14.00
N LEU A 22 -4.50 -18.76 -13.45
CA LEU A 22 -4.52 -18.45 -12.01
C LEU A 22 -5.52 -19.29 -11.19
N VAL A 23 -6.03 -20.39 -11.74
CA VAL A 23 -6.92 -21.33 -11.02
C VAL A 23 -6.46 -22.78 -11.18
N LYS A 24 -6.83 -23.63 -10.22
CA LYS A 24 -6.84 -25.10 -10.34
C LYS A 24 -8.28 -25.58 -10.28
N GLY A 25 -8.84 -25.93 -11.45
CA GLY A 25 -10.29 -26.11 -11.59
C GLY A 25 -11.00 -24.77 -11.35
N LEU A 26 -11.96 -24.73 -10.43
CA LEU A 26 -12.65 -23.49 -10.04
C LEU A 26 -11.95 -22.72 -8.90
N LYS A 27 -10.90 -23.30 -8.29
CA LYS A 27 -10.26 -22.71 -7.11
C LYS A 27 -9.11 -21.78 -7.50
N PRO A 28 -9.12 -20.50 -7.09
CA PRO A 28 -7.97 -19.61 -7.27
C PRO A 28 -6.68 -20.16 -6.65
N LEU A 29 -5.55 -19.99 -7.36
CA LEU A 29 -4.22 -20.28 -6.83
C LEU A 29 -3.79 -19.25 -5.77
N VAL A 30 -4.41 -18.08 -5.78
CA VAL A 30 -4.18 -16.95 -4.88
C VAL A 30 -5.50 -16.54 -4.25
N SER A 31 -5.55 -16.37 -2.92
CA SER A 31 -6.77 -15.87 -2.27
C SER A 31 -6.94 -14.38 -2.59
N VAL A 32 -8.19 -13.95 -2.83
CA VAL A 32 -8.48 -12.55 -3.16
C VAL A 32 -9.49 -12.02 -2.17
N ARG A 33 -9.16 -10.90 -1.50
CA ARG A 33 -10.03 -10.33 -0.46
C ARG A 33 -9.84 -8.82 -0.29
N TRP A 34 -10.84 -8.20 0.32
CA TRP A 34 -10.69 -6.87 0.88
C TRP A 34 -9.84 -6.90 2.18
N SER A 35 -9.15 -5.80 2.44
CA SER A 35 -8.45 -5.54 3.70
C SER A 35 -9.46 -5.36 4.84
N ASP A 36 -9.01 -5.57 6.08
CA ASP A 36 -9.78 -5.33 7.32
C ASP A 36 -9.96 -3.84 7.68
N GLY A 37 -9.79 -2.92 6.72
CA GLY A 37 -9.87 -1.48 6.93
C GLY A 37 -8.57 -0.81 7.41
N ARG A 38 -7.49 -1.57 7.59
CA ARG A 38 -6.19 -1.04 8.07
C ARG A 38 -5.20 -0.70 6.96
N LEU A 39 -5.41 -1.23 5.75
CA LEU A 39 -4.55 -0.96 4.61
C LEU A 39 -4.85 0.46 4.07
N ARG A 40 -4.02 1.45 4.44
CA ARG A 40 -4.29 2.87 4.14
C ARG A 40 -3.20 3.59 3.35
N ASN A 41 -2.11 2.91 3.01
CA ASN A 41 -0.98 3.51 2.30
C ASN A 41 -0.77 2.94 0.89
N THR A 42 -1.46 1.86 0.54
CA THR A 42 -1.48 1.27 -0.81
C THR A 42 -2.88 0.76 -1.09
N ALA A 43 -3.35 0.84 -2.33
CA ALA A 43 -4.67 0.34 -2.69
C ALA A 43 -4.71 -1.18 -2.84
N GLY A 44 -3.57 -1.82 -3.03
CA GLY A 44 -3.46 -3.26 -3.25
C GLY A 44 -2.08 -3.77 -2.89
N PHE A 45 -1.99 -5.08 -2.65
CA PHE A 45 -0.74 -5.81 -2.77
C PHE A 45 -1.01 -7.30 -3.01
N TYR A 46 -0.09 -7.92 -3.75
CA TYR A 46 0.15 -9.34 -3.77
C TYR A 46 1.22 -9.72 -2.73
N ARG A 47 1.07 -10.88 -2.08
CA ARG A 47 2.18 -11.52 -1.37
C ARG A 47 2.12 -13.04 -1.45
N HIS A 48 3.30 -13.62 -1.49
CA HIS A 48 3.53 -15.05 -1.44
C HIS A 48 4.71 -15.38 -0.52
N GLY A 49 4.53 -16.36 0.37
CA GLY A 49 5.57 -16.75 1.32
C GLY A 49 5.01 -17.46 2.55
N ARG A 50 5.65 -17.24 3.71
CA ARG A 50 5.24 -17.83 5.00
C ARG A 50 4.93 -16.74 6.02
N LYS A 51 3.86 -16.94 6.79
CA LYS A 51 3.61 -16.17 8.03
C LYS A 51 4.61 -16.57 9.11
N SER A 52 4.78 -15.70 10.12
CA SER A 52 5.60 -15.97 11.31
C SER A 52 5.23 -17.28 12.03
N ARG A 53 3.99 -17.75 11.91
CA ARG A 53 3.52 -19.04 12.45
C ARG A 53 3.68 -20.23 11.49
N GLY A 54 4.51 -20.13 10.45
CA GLY A 54 4.80 -21.21 9.49
C GLY A 54 3.75 -21.42 8.38
N ASN A 55 2.53 -20.89 8.53
CA ASN A 55 1.48 -21.02 7.51
C ASN A 55 1.85 -20.33 6.20
N ARG A 56 1.70 -21.04 5.07
CA ARG A 56 1.87 -20.46 3.73
C ARG A 56 0.81 -19.38 3.48
N VAL A 57 1.21 -18.31 2.81
CA VAL A 57 0.33 -17.24 2.34
C VAL A 57 0.56 -17.06 0.86
N CYS A 58 -0.53 -16.97 0.11
CA CYS A 58 -0.59 -16.51 -1.26
C CYS A 58 -1.89 -15.72 -1.36
N GLU A 59 -1.82 -14.39 -1.29
CA GLU A 59 -3.01 -13.53 -1.27
C GLU A 59 -2.82 -12.25 -2.07
N ILE A 60 -3.90 -11.80 -2.70
CA ILE A 60 -4.13 -10.44 -3.19
C ILE A 60 -5.08 -9.75 -2.20
N VAL A 61 -4.67 -8.61 -1.67
CA VAL A 61 -5.46 -7.83 -0.72
C VAL A 61 -5.67 -6.42 -1.26
N LEU A 62 -6.93 -6.02 -1.42
CA LEU A 62 -7.29 -4.66 -1.83
C LEU A 62 -7.73 -3.82 -0.63
N SER A 63 -7.39 -2.54 -0.62
CA SER A 63 -7.74 -1.57 0.42
C SER A 63 -9.17 -1.10 0.25
N SER A 64 -10.06 -1.48 1.17
CA SER A 64 -11.39 -0.87 1.26
C SER A 64 -11.27 0.64 1.50
N PRO A 65 -10.49 1.13 2.48
CA PRO A 65 -10.44 2.57 2.79
C PRO A 65 -9.96 3.47 1.65
N ILE A 66 -9.14 2.96 0.72
CA ILE A 66 -8.64 3.74 -0.41
C ILE A 66 -9.58 3.63 -1.62
N LEU A 67 -10.13 2.44 -1.87
CA LEU A 67 -10.87 2.18 -3.11
C LEU A 67 -12.39 2.36 -3.00
N GLU A 68 -12.96 2.32 -1.80
CA GLU A 68 -14.43 2.32 -1.61
C GLU A 68 -15.14 3.57 -2.15
N ASN A 69 -14.44 4.71 -2.21
CA ASN A 69 -14.95 5.99 -2.70
C ASN A 69 -14.44 6.33 -4.11
N LEU A 70 -13.74 5.41 -4.77
CA LEU A 70 -13.23 5.60 -6.13
C LEU A 70 -14.13 4.90 -7.16
N PRO A 71 -14.05 5.28 -8.45
CA PRO A 71 -14.76 4.57 -9.51
C PRO A 71 -14.42 3.07 -9.52
N SER A 72 -15.34 2.24 -9.99
CA SER A 72 -15.12 0.78 -10.10
C SER A 72 -13.87 0.43 -10.92
N SER A 73 -13.50 1.25 -11.90
CA SER A 73 -12.28 1.12 -12.70
C SER A 73 -11.00 1.17 -11.85
N ALA A 74 -11.01 1.84 -10.68
CA ALA A 74 -9.89 1.84 -9.74
C ALA A 74 -9.71 0.46 -9.08
N VAL A 75 -10.81 -0.20 -8.70
CA VAL A 75 -10.79 -1.58 -8.17
C VAL A 75 -10.31 -2.54 -9.24
N GLU A 76 -10.83 -2.42 -10.46
CA GLU A 76 -10.45 -3.25 -11.61
C GLU A 76 -8.97 -3.08 -11.97
N SER A 77 -8.49 -1.83 -12.10
CA SER A 77 -7.07 -1.52 -12.36
C SER A 77 -6.16 -2.07 -11.27
N THR A 78 -6.51 -1.87 -9.99
CA THR A 78 -5.70 -2.36 -8.87
C THR A 78 -5.69 -3.89 -8.81
N LEU A 79 -6.85 -4.54 -8.95
CA LEU A 79 -6.92 -6.00 -8.95
C LEU A 79 -6.10 -6.59 -10.09
N CYS A 80 -6.23 -6.04 -11.30
CA CYS A 80 -5.51 -6.53 -12.46
C CYS A 80 -3.99 -6.35 -12.29
N HIS A 81 -3.54 -5.21 -11.74
CA HIS A 81 -2.13 -4.99 -11.36
C HIS A 81 -1.60 -6.10 -10.44
N GLU A 82 -2.31 -6.40 -9.34
CA GLU A 82 -1.88 -7.44 -8.41
C GLU A 82 -1.98 -8.86 -9.00
N MET A 83 -2.90 -9.10 -9.94
CA MET A 83 -2.98 -10.36 -10.69
C MET A 83 -1.80 -10.56 -11.64
N ILE A 84 -1.24 -9.49 -12.22
CA ILE A 84 0.00 -9.59 -13.03
C ILE A 84 1.15 -10.07 -12.15
N HIS A 85 1.33 -9.50 -10.95
CA HIS A 85 2.34 -9.99 -9.99
C HIS A 85 2.14 -11.46 -9.64
N ALA A 86 0.90 -11.86 -9.35
CA ALA A 86 0.58 -13.25 -9.03
C ALA A 86 0.84 -14.19 -10.22
N TRP A 87 0.56 -13.76 -11.46
CA TRP A 87 0.80 -14.55 -12.66
C TRP A 87 2.30 -14.75 -12.93
N ILE A 88 3.08 -13.70 -12.80
CA ILE A 88 4.54 -13.77 -12.91
C ILE A 88 5.13 -14.74 -11.88
N ASP A 89 4.73 -14.63 -10.60
CA ASP A 89 5.28 -15.48 -9.54
C ASP A 89 4.80 -16.94 -9.67
N LEU A 90 3.49 -17.16 -9.81
CA LEU A 90 2.90 -18.50 -9.73
C LEU A 90 2.96 -19.29 -11.05
N VAL A 91 2.89 -18.59 -12.18
CA VAL A 91 2.80 -19.21 -13.52
C VAL A 91 4.14 -19.13 -14.23
N LEU A 92 4.71 -17.93 -14.39
CA LEU A 92 6.02 -17.80 -15.03
C LEU A 92 7.18 -18.25 -14.13
N LYS A 93 7.00 -18.21 -12.80
CA LYS A 93 8.02 -18.53 -11.80
C LYS A 93 9.28 -17.66 -11.95
N VAL A 94 9.07 -16.39 -12.27
CA VAL A 94 10.13 -15.39 -12.42
C VAL A 94 10.13 -14.45 -11.21
N SER A 95 11.30 -14.18 -10.65
CA SER A 95 11.45 -13.17 -9.61
C SER A 95 11.61 -11.79 -10.24
N GLU A 96 10.53 -11.03 -10.28
CA GLU A 96 10.54 -9.63 -10.71
C GLU A 96 9.50 -8.81 -9.94
N GLY A 97 9.74 -7.50 -9.84
CA GLY A 97 8.72 -6.53 -9.43
C GLY A 97 7.96 -6.04 -10.67
N HIS A 98 8.15 -4.77 -11.02
CA HIS A 98 7.69 -4.21 -12.31
C HIS A 98 8.77 -4.41 -13.38
N GLY A 99 9.02 -5.68 -13.74
CA GLY A 99 10.01 -6.07 -14.74
C GLY A 99 9.47 -6.12 -16.18
N PRO A 100 10.26 -6.62 -17.14
CA PRO A 100 9.84 -6.73 -18.54
C PRO A 100 8.53 -7.52 -18.72
N ASN A 101 8.31 -8.62 -17.98
CA ASN A 101 7.08 -9.40 -18.11
C ASN A 101 5.87 -8.60 -17.57
N PHE A 102 6.04 -7.88 -16.46
CA PHE A 102 5.02 -6.97 -15.96
C PHE A 102 4.64 -5.91 -17.00
N TYR A 103 5.62 -5.20 -17.56
CA TYR A 103 5.37 -4.14 -18.55
C TYR A 103 4.72 -4.69 -19.83
N ALA A 104 5.16 -5.85 -20.31
CA ALA A 104 4.59 -6.49 -21.49
C ALA A 104 3.12 -6.85 -21.25
N ARG A 105 2.80 -7.59 -20.18
CA ARG A 105 1.44 -8.00 -19.86
C ARG A 105 0.53 -6.80 -19.57
N MET A 106 1.03 -5.79 -18.86
CA MET A 106 0.31 -4.53 -18.65
C MET A 106 -0.04 -3.85 -19.96
N LYS A 107 0.91 -3.75 -20.90
CA LYS A 107 0.69 -3.14 -22.22
C LYS A 107 -0.34 -3.93 -23.02
N GLU A 108 -0.20 -5.25 -23.09
CA GLU A 108 -1.16 -6.15 -23.76
C GLU A 108 -2.58 -5.91 -23.26
N ILE A 109 -2.80 -5.95 -21.95
CA ILE A 109 -4.14 -5.77 -21.35
C ILE A 109 -4.67 -4.36 -21.60
N ASN A 110 -3.85 -3.32 -21.41
CA ASN A 110 -4.28 -1.94 -21.66
C ASN A 110 -4.61 -1.69 -23.15
N SER A 111 -3.99 -2.41 -24.08
CA SER A 111 -4.33 -2.32 -25.52
C SER A 111 -5.56 -3.14 -25.91
N ALA A 112 -5.92 -4.17 -25.14
CA ALA A 112 -7.03 -5.07 -25.45
C ALA A 112 -8.41 -4.57 -24.96
N GLN A 113 -8.46 -3.56 -24.09
CA GLN A 113 -9.70 -3.03 -23.52
C GLN A 113 -9.60 -1.53 -23.17
N ASN A 114 -10.74 -0.88 -22.95
CA ASN A 114 -10.85 0.55 -22.63
C ASN A 114 -11.63 0.87 -21.33
N LYS A 115 -11.94 -0.14 -20.51
CA LYS A 115 -12.72 -0.02 -19.27
C LYS A 115 -11.90 0.55 -18.11
N PHE A 116 -10.62 0.21 -18.04
CA PHE A 116 -9.71 0.68 -17.00
C PHE A 116 -8.28 0.74 -17.53
N GLN A 117 -7.43 1.51 -16.85
CA GLN A 117 -6.01 1.63 -17.20
C GLN A 117 -5.16 1.09 -16.05
N ILE A 118 -4.32 0.09 -16.35
CA ILE A 118 -3.31 -0.41 -15.42
C ILE A 118 -2.12 0.54 -15.46
N SER A 119 -1.60 0.90 -14.29
CA SER A 119 -0.39 1.71 -14.15
C SER A 119 0.55 1.06 -13.13
N VAL A 120 1.86 1.33 -13.26
CA VAL A 120 2.87 0.91 -12.28
C VAL A 120 2.75 1.73 -10.99
N ARG A 121 2.42 3.01 -11.12
CA ARG A 121 2.24 3.94 -10.01
C ARG A 121 0.82 4.45 -10.01
N HIS A 122 0.01 3.93 -9.10
CA HIS A 122 -1.27 4.53 -8.84
C HIS A 122 -1.12 5.69 -7.86
N GLN A 123 -1.57 6.88 -8.26
CA GLN A 123 -1.79 8.00 -7.35
C GLN A 123 -3.24 7.95 -6.91
N PHE A 124 -3.50 7.25 -5.80
CA PHE A 124 -4.80 7.33 -5.17
C PHE A 124 -4.83 8.52 -4.21
N PRO A 125 -5.97 9.23 -4.09
CA PRO A 125 -6.14 10.24 -3.07
C PRO A 125 -6.15 9.56 -1.70
N VAL A 126 -4.96 9.36 -1.11
CA VAL A 126 -4.84 8.94 0.28
C VAL A 126 -5.13 10.18 1.12
N PRO A 127 -6.13 10.15 2.02
CA PRO A 127 -6.39 11.28 2.89
C PRO A 127 -5.11 11.70 3.59
N VAL A 128 -4.69 12.96 3.37
CA VAL A 128 -3.51 13.50 4.04
C VAL A 128 -3.80 13.50 5.53
N LYS A 129 -3.13 12.62 6.27
CA LYS A 129 -3.19 12.65 7.73
C LYS A 129 -2.47 13.91 8.19
N LEU A 130 -3.25 14.92 8.58
CA LEU A 130 -2.73 16.13 9.22
C LEU A 130 -1.95 15.76 10.48
N PRO A 131 -0.89 16.52 10.82
CA PRO A 131 -0.22 16.35 12.10
C PRO A 131 -1.22 16.58 13.24
N LYS A 132 -1.07 15.82 14.32
CA LYS A 132 -1.86 16.00 15.55
C LYS A 132 -1.10 16.77 16.62
N TRP A 133 0.22 16.81 16.48
CA TRP A 133 1.12 17.38 17.47
C TRP A 133 2.22 18.21 16.82
N TRP A 134 2.67 19.22 17.54
CA TRP A 134 3.90 19.94 17.31
C TRP A 134 4.92 19.46 18.31
N GLY A 135 6.04 18.92 17.82
CA GLY A 135 7.21 18.64 18.65
C GLY A 135 8.10 19.88 18.68
N ILE A 136 8.38 20.38 19.87
CA ILE A 136 9.11 21.61 20.12
C ILE A 136 10.37 21.26 20.89
N CYS A 137 11.53 21.69 20.36
CA CYS A 137 12.78 21.55 21.10
C CYS A 137 12.84 22.60 22.22
N PRO A 138 13.02 22.21 23.50
CA PRO A 138 13.13 23.18 24.58
C PRO A 138 14.42 24.01 24.51
N SER A 139 15.48 23.52 23.86
CA SER A 139 16.76 24.24 23.75
C SER A 139 16.76 25.31 22.65
N CYS A 140 16.13 25.05 21.50
CA CYS A 140 16.18 25.96 20.34
C CYS A 140 14.81 26.44 19.84
N GLY A 141 13.72 25.97 20.43
CA GLY A 141 12.35 26.33 20.02
C GLY A 141 11.90 25.75 18.67
N LEU A 142 12.75 24.98 17.97
CA LEU A 142 12.41 24.42 16.66
C LEU A 142 11.14 23.56 16.76
N ARG A 143 10.15 23.91 15.94
CA ARG A 143 8.85 23.25 15.86
C ARG A 143 8.79 22.32 14.65
N SER A 144 8.35 21.09 14.85
CA SER A 144 8.19 20.10 13.77
C SER A 144 6.87 19.33 13.89
N PRO A 145 6.19 19.02 12.76
CA PRO A 145 4.89 18.36 12.79
C PRO A 145 5.01 16.85 13.04
N TYR A 146 4.16 16.31 13.92
CA TYR A 146 4.09 14.89 14.24
C TYR A 146 2.67 14.34 14.20
N LYS A 147 2.52 13.14 13.62
CA LYS A 147 1.25 12.40 13.57
C LYS A 147 0.94 11.64 14.87
N ARG A 148 1.97 11.40 15.69
CA ARG A 148 1.91 10.67 16.97
C ARG A 148 2.98 11.18 17.91
N LEU A 149 2.74 11.03 19.22
CA LEU A 149 3.75 11.26 20.24
C LEU A 149 4.84 10.18 20.15
N VAL A 150 6.11 10.59 20.16
CA VAL A 150 7.26 9.68 20.19
C VAL A 150 8.04 9.97 21.45
N ARG A 151 7.96 9.07 22.43
CA ARG A 151 8.62 9.24 23.72
C ARG A 151 10.14 9.27 23.54
N GLY A 152 10.80 10.27 24.13
CA GLY A 152 12.26 10.38 24.13
C GLY A 152 12.87 10.83 22.80
N LEU A 153 12.07 11.26 21.82
CA LEU A 153 12.62 11.83 20.59
C LEU A 153 13.29 13.17 20.92
N ALA A 154 14.56 13.33 20.53
CA ALA A 154 15.33 14.54 20.77
C ALA A 154 15.58 15.32 19.47
N CYS A 155 15.73 16.63 19.60
CA CYS A 155 16.10 17.52 18.51
C CYS A 155 17.52 17.17 18.02
N LYS A 156 17.60 16.62 16.81
CA LYS A 156 18.89 16.27 16.18
C LYS A 156 19.82 17.46 16.11
N HIS A 157 19.32 18.62 15.67
CA HIS A 157 20.12 19.83 15.55
C HIS A 157 20.82 20.21 16.87
N CYS A 158 20.10 20.17 18.00
CA CYS A 158 20.70 20.50 19.30
C CYS A 158 21.58 19.38 19.84
N CYS A 159 21.27 18.10 19.58
CA CYS A 159 22.16 16.99 19.92
C CYS A 159 23.50 17.12 19.17
N ASP A 160 23.45 17.43 17.88
CA ASP A 160 24.62 17.64 17.03
C ASP A 160 25.42 18.86 17.49
N ALA A 161 24.75 19.99 17.78
CA ALA A 161 25.41 21.26 18.10
C ALA A 161 25.94 21.36 19.54
N LEU A 162 25.26 20.72 20.52
CA LEU A 162 25.54 20.92 21.95
C LEU A 162 26.11 19.69 22.64
N TYR A 163 26.00 18.51 22.01
CA TYR A 163 26.27 17.23 22.65
C TYR A 163 27.02 16.24 21.74
N ASP A 164 27.80 16.75 20.78
CA ASP A 164 28.62 15.95 19.85
C ASP A 164 27.83 14.87 19.10
N GLY A 165 26.58 15.18 18.73
CA GLY A 165 25.67 14.26 18.06
C GLY A 165 25.10 13.16 18.96
N ARG A 166 25.40 13.18 20.26
CA ARG A 166 24.84 12.25 21.23
C ARG A 166 23.47 12.73 21.66
N TRP A 167 22.55 11.78 21.78
CA TRP A 167 21.24 12.03 22.36
C TRP A 167 21.40 12.64 23.75
N ASN A 168 20.62 13.67 24.05
CA ASN A 168 20.60 14.31 25.36
C ASN A 168 19.17 14.60 25.82
N SER A 169 18.89 14.40 27.10
CA SER A 169 17.58 14.64 27.71
C SER A 169 17.12 16.09 27.57
N ASN A 170 18.05 17.05 27.56
CA ASN A 170 17.75 18.47 27.40
C ASN A 170 17.27 18.81 25.98
N CYS A 171 17.43 17.91 25.02
CA CYS A 171 16.95 18.08 23.65
C CYS A 171 15.64 17.33 23.38
N VAL A 172 15.09 16.61 24.36
CA VAL A 172 13.86 15.83 24.20
C VAL A 172 12.70 16.77 23.89
N LEU A 173 11.97 16.44 22.82
CA LEU A 173 10.87 17.26 22.32
C LEU A 173 9.71 17.28 23.30
N ILE A 174 9.17 18.47 23.53
CA ILE A 174 7.89 18.69 24.19
C ILE A 174 6.81 18.70 23.11
N TYR A 175 5.68 18.05 23.38
CA TYR A 175 4.60 17.95 22.40
C TYR A 175 3.41 18.81 22.80
N GLU A 176 2.94 19.62 21.84
CA GLU A 176 1.71 20.40 21.95
C GLU A 176 0.70 19.95 20.90
N PRO A 177 -0.61 19.91 21.18
CA PRO A 177 -1.61 19.59 20.17
C PRO A 177 -1.62 20.66 19.06
N VAL A 178 -1.87 20.23 17.83
CA VAL A 178 -2.17 21.17 16.74
C VAL A 178 -3.56 21.74 17.02
N SER A 179 -3.66 23.04 17.30
CA SER A 179 -4.95 23.72 17.48
C SER A 179 -5.69 23.80 16.15
N GLU A 180 -6.92 23.28 16.10
CA GLU A 180 -7.87 23.50 15.00
C GLU A 180 -8.42 24.94 15.10
N ASN A 181 -7.63 25.94 14.70
CA ASN A 181 -8.12 27.30 14.50
C ASN A 181 -7.49 27.88 13.24
N CYS A 182 -8.12 27.62 12.10
CA CYS A 182 -8.32 28.56 10.98
C CYS A 182 -9.27 27.92 9.96
#